data_AF-A0A0F9BB23-F1
#
_entry.id   AF-A0A0F9BB23-F1
#
_cell.length_a   1.000
_cell.length_b   1.000
_cell.length_c   1.000
_cell.angle_alpha   90.00
_cell.angle_beta   90.00
_cell.angle_gamma   90.00
#
_symmetry.space_group_name_H-M   'P 1'
#
loop_
_entity.id
_entity.type
_entity.pdbx_description
1 polymer ?
#
loop_
_entity_poly.entity_id
_entity_poly.type
_entity_poly.pdbx_seq_one_letter_code
_entity_poly.pdbx_strand_id
1 'polypeptide(L)'
;VFNRSIKQTPTVPVLAADGSTITISQPAGVISCNGSVSAAAITEVYSLAGSNLMCAIGAAPAERLLTGVAQLSFAIDNNIVTINVGPENLPAQFGNTIAIDIAVSNVILNNAFGGV
;
A
#
# COMPACT_ATOMS: atom_id res chain seq x y z
N VAL A 1 7.48 -1.54 2.74
CA VAL A 1 6.18 -1.77 3.41
C VAL A 1 5.11 -2.18 2.40
N PHE A 2 4.88 -1.38 1.35
CA PHE A 2 3.87 -1.65 0.31
C PHE A 2 3.93 -3.04 -0.32
N ASN A 3 5.12 -3.47 -0.76
CA ASN A 3 5.32 -4.78 -1.40
C ASN A 3 4.79 -5.94 -0.55
N ARG A 4 4.98 -5.88 0.77
CA ARG A 4 4.48 -6.91 1.69
C ARG A 4 2.96 -6.91 1.72
N SER A 5 2.38 -5.76 2.04
CA SER A 5 0.93 -5.60 2.18
C SER A 5 0.16 -5.93 0.90
N ILE A 6 0.65 -5.48 -0.25
CA ILE A 6 0.00 -5.69 -1.56
C ILE A 6 0.15 -7.15 -2.03
N LYS A 7 1.27 -7.83 -1.74
CA LYS A 7 1.42 -9.23 -2.15
C LYS A 7 0.64 -10.20 -1.28
N GLN A 8 0.42 -9.86 0.00
CA GLN A 8 -0.20 -10.76 0.96
C GLN A 8 -1.75 -10.63 0.99
N THR A 9 -2.32 -9.50 0.56
CA THR A 9 -3.77 -9.27 0.58
C THR A 9 -4.53 -10.32 -0.25
N PRO A 10 -5.62 -10.91 0.28
CA PRO A 10 -6.44 -11.88 -0.43
C PRO A 10 -7.40 -11.23 -1.43
N THR A 11 -7.54 -9.89 -1.38
CA THR A 11 -8.43 -9.12 -2.24
C THR A 11 -7.69 -7.96 -2.88
N VAL A 12 -8.22 -7.45 -4.00
CA VAL A 12 -7.68 -6.26 -4.66
C VAL A 12 -7.84 -5.06 -3.71
N PRO A 13 -6.79 -4.25 -3.49
CA PRO A 13 -6.89 -3.03 -2.68
C PRO A 13 -7.92 -2.04 -3.20
N VAL A 14 -8.40 -1.17 -2.33
CA VAL A 14 -9.38 -0.12 -2.68
C VAL A 14 -8.68 1.25 -2.63
N LEU A 15 -8.92 2.08 -3.65
CA LEU A 15 -8.41 3.45 -3.70
C LEU A 15 -9.48 4.45 -3.28
N ALA A 16 -9.05 5.53 -2.63
CA ALA A 16 -9.85 6.76 -2.59
C ALA A 16 -10.01 7.33 -4.01
N ALA A 17 -11.11 8.06 -4.25
CA ALA A 17 -11.45 8.57 -5.59
C ALA A 17 -10.39 9.52 -6.18
N ASP A 18 -9.62 10.19 -5.32
CA ASP A 18 -8.52 11.09 -5.69
C ASP A 18 -7.16 10.38 -5.83
N GLY A 19 -7.10 9.06 -5.58
CA GLY A 19 -5.86 8.27 -5.61
C GLY A 19 -4.85 8.62 -4.51
N SER A 20 -5.21 9.42 -3.50
CA SER A 20 -4.29 9.85 -2.43
C SER A 20 -4.09 8.79 -1.35
N THR A 21 -5.03 7.84 -1.27
CA THR A 21 -5.11 6.84 -0.22
C THR A 21 -5.38 5.47 -0.82
N ILE A 22 -4.68 4.44 -0.32
CA ILE A 22 -4.95 3.03 -0.63
C ILE A 22 -5.29 2.28 0.66
N THR A 23 -6.34 1.48 0.57
CA THR A 23 -6.86 0.63 1.64
C THR A 23 -6.58 -0.83 1.28
N ILE A 24 -5.87 -1.54 2.16
CA ILE A 24 -5.46 -2.93 1.95
C ILE A 24 -6.02 -3.81 3.06
N SER A 25 -6.81 -4.82 2.70
CA SER A 25 -7.33 -5.79 3.66
C SER A 25 -6.31 -6.90 3.91
N GLN A 26 -6.14 -7.29 5.16
CA GLN A 26 -5.21 -8.35 5.56
C GLN A 26 -5.91 -9.39 6.41
N PRO A 27 -5.64 -10.70 6.20
CA PRO A 27 -6.15 -11.75 7.07
C PRO A 27 -5.41 -11.76 8.40
N ALA A 28 -5.89 -12.56 9.36
CA ALA A 28 -5.14 -12.81 10.58
C ALA A 28 -3.82 -13.54 10.28
N GLY A 29 -2.81 -13.34 11.14
CA GLY A 29 -1.53 -14.04 11.07
C GLY A 29 -0.51 -13.47 10.09
N VAL A 30 -0.82 -12.38 9.38
CA VAL A 30 0.15 -11.70 8.49
C VAL A 30 0.79 -10.49 9.15
N ILE A 31 1.95 -10.10 8.60
CA ILE A 31 2.71 -8.95 9.07
C ILE A 31 2.10 -7.68 8.49
N SER A 32 1.66 -6.79 9.37
CA SER A 32 1.01 -5.55 9.01
C SER A 32 2.00 -4.46 8.54
N CYS A 33 1.49 -3.29 8.16
CA CYS A 33 2.26 -2.18 7.62
C CYS A 33 3.33 -1.64 8.58
N ASN A 34 3.10 -1.71 9.89
CA ASN A 34 4.06 -1.29 10.93
C ASN A 34 5.01 -2.42 11.37
N GLY A 35 4.89 -3.62 10.79
CA GLY A 35 5.76 -4.76 11.08
C GLY A 35 5.27 -5.67 12.21
N SER A 36 4.16 -5.36 12.86
CA SER A 36 3.52 -6.26 13.84
C SER A 36 2.75 -7.40 13.14
N VAL A 37 2.61 -8.55 13.80
CA VAL A 37 1.74 -9.64 13.33
C VAL A 37 0.35 -9.43 13.91
N SER A 38 -0.66 -9.31 13.04
CA SER A 38 -2.03 -9.14 13.51
C SER A 38 -2.66 -10.47 13.92
N ALA A 39 -3.28 -10.53 15.11
CA ALA A 39 -4.03 -11.70 15.57
C ALA A 39 -5.43 -11.83 14.92
N ALA A 40 -5.92 -10.76 14.28
CA ALA A 40 -7.21 -10.71 13.61
C ALA A 40 -7.07 -10.15 12.19
N ALA A 41 -8.09 -10.30 11.35
CA ALA A 41 -8.14 -9.59 10.09
C ALA A 41 -8.17 -8.07 10.33
N ILE A 42 -7.39 -7.33 9.55
CA ILE A 42 -7.23 -5.88 9.70
C ILE A 42 -7.35 -5.19 8.35
N THR A 43 -7.52 -3.87 8.41
CA THR A 43 -7.39 -2.99 7.25
C THR A 43 -6.22 -2.06 7.46
N GLU A 44 -5.39 -1.89 6.44
CA GLU A 44 -4.26 -0.97 6.42
C GLU A 44 -4.59 0.19 5.49
N VAL A 45 -4.50 1.42 5.99
CA VAL A 45 -4.79 2.62 5.21
C VAL A 45 -3.51 3.43 5.08
N TYR A 46 -2.98 3.51 3.86
CA TYR A 46 -1.78 4.29 3.56
C TYR A 46 -2.13 5.65 2.98
N SER A 47 -1.50 6.69 3.51
CA SER A 47 -1.70 8.07 3.08
C SER A 47 -0.45 8.91 3.30
N LEU A 48 -0.44 10.10 2.72
CA LEU A 48 0.60 11.11 2.95
C LEU A 48 0.09 12.16 3.93
N ALA A 49 0.88 12.47 4.97
CA ALA A 49 0.59 13.55 5.91
C ALA A 49 1.84 14.43 6.09
N GLY A 50 1.80 15.64 5.53
CA GLY A 50 3.01 16.46 5.36
C GLY A 50 4.02 15.70 4.52
N SER A 51 5.28 15.64 4.97
CA SER A 51 6.33 14.87 4.29
C SER A 51 6.45 13.41 4.75
N ASN A 52 5.38 12.83 5.31
CA ASN A 52 5.42 11.52 5.97
C ASN A 52 4.47 10.52 5.32
N LEU A 53 4.99 9.33 5.00
CA LEU A 53 4.16 8.18 4.70
C LEU A 53 3.57 7.65 6.02
N MET A 54 2.25 7.65 6.08
CA MET A 54 1.49 7.18 7.23
C MET A 54 0.82 5.84 6.93
N CYS A 55 0.58 5.04 7.97
CA CYS A 55 -0.31 3.89 7.91
C CYS A 55 -1.19 3.80 9.16
N ALA A 56 -2.50 3.70 8.96
CA ALA A 56 -3.44 3.35 10.02
C ALA A 56 -3.83 1.86 9.93
N ILE A 57 -3.95 1.20 11.08
CA ILE A 57 -4.40 -0.19 11.18
C ILE A 57 -5.77 -0.21 11.86
N GLY A 58 -6.82 -0.55 11.10
CA GLY A 58 -8.20 -0.50 11.58
C GLY A 58 -8.58 0.90 12.07
N ALA A 59 -9.02 1.00 13.33
CA ALA A 59 -9.38 2.26 13.97
C ALA A 59 -8.22 2.89 14.78
N ALA A 60 -7.04 2.29 14.77
CA ALA A 60 -5.89 2.83 15.49
C ALA A 60 -5.40 4.15 14.85
N PRO A 61 -4.81 5.07 15.63
CA PRO A 61 -4.16 6.25 15.08
C PRO A 61 -3.11 5.89 14.03
N ALA A 62 -2.98 6.72 13.00
CA ALA A 62 -2.01 6.48 11.93
C ALA A 62 -0.57 6.61 12.46
N GLU A 63 0.26 5.63 12.17
CA GLU A 63 1.67 5.60 12.51
C GLU A 63 2.51 6.07 11.33
N ARG A 64 3.60 6.80 11.63
CA ARG A 64 4.56 7.23 10.61
C ARG A 64 5.49 6.08 10.26
N LEU A 65 5.48 5.69 8.99
CA LEU A 65 6.35 4.64 8.47
C LEU A 65 7.66 5.21 7.90
N LEU A 66 7.58 6.29 7.13
CA LEU A 66 8.73 6.92 6.47
C LEU A 66 8.58 8.44 6.46
N THR A 67 9.71 9.14 6.46
CA THR A 67 9.83 10.60 6.28
C THR A 67 10.43 10.91 4.91
N GLY A 68 10.27 12.14 4.43
CA GLY A 68 10.91 12.61 3.19
C GLY A 68 10.15 12.22 1.93
N VAL A 69 8.83 12.07 2.02
CA VAL A 69 7.95 11.85 0.85
C VAL A 69 7.20 13.14 0.58
N ALA A 70 7.48 13.81 -0.54
CA ALA A 70 6.81 15.05 -0.94
C ALA A 70 5.50 14.80 -1.70
N GLN A 71 5.41 13.67 -2.43
CA GLN A 71 4.24 13.29 -3.20
C GLN A 71 3.99 11.79 -3.10
N LEU A 72 2.72 11.41 -3.00
CA LEU A 72 2.29 10.02 -2.99
C LEU A 72 0.96 9.93 -3.73
N SER A 73 0.86 8.99 -4.66
CA SER A 73 -0.41 8.62 -5.27
C SER A 73 -0.42 7.16 -5.66
N PHE A 74 -1.63 6.63 -5.81
CA PHE A 74 -1.88 5.23 -6.08
C PHE A 74 -2.79 5.11 -7.29
N ALA A 75 -2.52 4.10 -8.11
CA ALA A 75 -3.39 3.65 -9.17
C ALA A 75 -3.48 2.12 -9.13
N ILE A 76 -4.61 1.58 -9.59
CA ILE A 76 -4.80 0.14 -9.73
C ILE A 76 -5.29 -0.11 -11.16
N ASP A 77 -4.56 -0.95 -11.87
CA ASP A 77 -4.98 -1.51 -13.15
C ASP A 77 -4.99 -3.04 -13.04
N ASN A 78 -6.19 -3.61 -13.07
CA ASN A 78 -6.43 -5.02 -12.81
C ASN A 78 -5.82 -5.49 -11.47
N ASN A 79 -4.76 -6.29 -11.54
CA ASN A 79 -4.06 -6.84 -10.37
C ASN A 79 -2.67 -6.21 -10.17
N ILE A 80 -2.43 -5.03 -10.74
CA ILE A 80 -1.19 -4.26 -10.55
C ILE A 80 -1.54 -2.98 -9.79
N VAL A 81 -0.90 -2.80 -8.64
CA VAL A 81 -0.93 -1.54 -7.90
C VAL A 81 0.30 -0.74 -8.31
N THR A 82 0.08 0.43 -8.90
CA THR A 82 1.12 1.41 -9.19
C THR A 82 1.17 2.43 -8.07
N ILE A 83 2.35 2.63 -7.51
CA ILE A 83 2.60 3.60 -6.45
C ILE A 83 3.56 4.63 -7.00
N ASN A 84 3.11 5.87 -7.13
CA ASN A 84 3.98 6.98 -7.49
C ASN A 84 4.46 7.65 -6.20
N VAL A 85 5.75 7.50 -5.92
CA VAL A 85 6.40 8.12 -4.76
C VAL A 85 7.31 9.23 -5.26
N GLY A 86 7.09 10.46 -4.81
CA GLY A 86 7.99 11.58 -5.01
C GLY A 86 8.77 11.85 -3.73
N PRO A 87 10.04 11.40 -3.62
CA PRO A 87 10.89 11.76 -2.48
C PRO A 87 11.17 13.26 -2.44
N GLU A 88 11.47 13.77 -1.25
CA GLU A 88 12.08 15.10 -1.13
C GLU A 88 13.44 15.11 -1.85
N ASN A 89 13.70 16.19 -2.60
CA ASN A 89 14.93 16.36 -3.37
C ASN A 89 15.18 15.28 -4.44
N LEU A 90 14.11 14.72 -5.04
CA LEU A 90 14.26 13.83 -6.19
C LEU A 90 15.00 14.56 -7.32
N PRO A 91 16.13 14.03 -7.81
CA PRO A 91 16.87 14.66 -8.90
C PRO A 91 16.01 14.78 -10.17
N ALA A 92 16.08 15.94 -10.84
CA ALA A 92 15.18 16.29 -11.94
C ALA A 92 15.19 15.29 -13.11
N GLN A 93 16.27 14.52 -13.31
CA GLN A 93 16.32 13.48 -14.34
C GLN A 93 15.32 12.34 -14.13
N PHE A 94 14.77 12.18 -12.91
CA PHE A 94 13.74 11.19 -12.59
C PHE A 94 12.32 11.77 -12.64
N GLY A 95 12.15 13.02 -13.08
CA GLY A 95 10.87 13.71 -13.06
C GLY A 95 10.41 14.01 -11.63
N ASN A 96 9.10 13.91 -11.39
CA ASN A 96 8.49 14.28 -10.11
C ASN A 96 8.28 13.07 -9.18
N THR A 97 8.16 11.87 -9.73
CA THR A 97 7.84 10.66 -8.97
C THR A 97 8.52 9.44 -9.58
N ILE A 98 8.84 8.48 -8.73
CA ILE A 98 9.25 7.14 -9.11
C ILE A 98 8.00 6.23 -9.02
N ALA A 99 7.69 5.56 -10.12
CA ALA A 99 6.64 4.56 -10.17
C ALA A 99 7.16 3.21 -9.64
N ILE A 100 6.39 2.60 -8.75
CA ILE A 100 6.64 1.26 -8.21
C ILE A 100 5.41 0.41 -8.50
N ASP A 101 5.56 -0.56 -9.40
CA ASP A 101 4.49 -1.48 -9.77
C ASP A 101 4.58 -2.78 -8.96
N ILE A 102 3.47 -3.13 -8.32
CA ILE A 102 3.39 -4.30 -7.45
C ILE A 102 2.16 -5.11 -7.82
N ALA A 103 2.40 -6.32 -8.31
CA ALA A 103 1.32 -7.28 -8.56
C ALA A 103 0.70 -7.75 -7.23
N VAL A 104 -0.63 -7.84 -7.19
CA VAL A 104 -1.41 -8.38 -6.07
C VAL A 104 -1.32 -9.91 -6.09
N SER A 105 -0.15 -10.44 -5.74
CA SER A 105 0.23 -11.83 -6.02
C SER A 105 -0.74 -12.87 -5.45
N ASN A 106 -1.19 -12.72 -4.20
CA ASN A 106 -2.12 -13.67 -3.60
C ASN A 106 -3.48 -13.70 -4.34
N VAL A 107 -4.02 -12.54 -4.74
CA VAL A 107 -5.22 -12.47 -5.60
C VAL A 107 -5.00 -13.21 -6.92
N ILE A 108 -3.87 -12.94 -7.60
CA ILE A 108 -3.55 -13.58 -8.88
C ILE A 108 -3.48 -15.10 -8.75
N LEU A 109 -2.79 -15.59 -7.71
CA LEU A 109 -2.64 -17.04 -7.47
C LEU A 109 -3.98 -17.68 -7.11
N ASN A 110 -4.79 -17.06 -6.25
CA ASN A 110 -6.11 -17.59 -5.90
C ASN A 110 -7.04 -17.66 -7.12
N ASN A 111 -7.00 -16.65 -7.99
CA ASN A 111 -7.76 -16.67 -9.24
C ASN A 111 -7.27 -17.75 -10.21
N ALA A 112 -5.95 -17.99 -10.28
CA ALA A 112 -5.36 -18.98 -11.17
C ALA A 112 -5.64 -20.43 -10.74
N PHE A 113 -5.69 -20.69 -9.43
CA PHE A 113 -5.87 -22.04 -8.87
C PHE A 113 -7.29 -22.34 -8.37
N GLY A 114 -8.26 -21.46 -8.65
CA GLY A 114 -9.67 -21.71 -8.40
C GLY A 114 -10.06 -21.65 -6.93
N GLY A 115 -9.75 -20.52 -6.27
CA GLY A 115 -10.14 -20.12 -4.91
C GLY A 115 -10.85 -21.19 -4.09
N VAL A 116 -10.11 -21.86 -3.20
CA VAL A 116 -10.67 -22.78 -2.19
C VAL A 116 -11.72 -22.11 -1.32
#